data_AF-W6K4E0-F1
#
_entry.id   AF-W6K4E0-F1
#
_cell.length_a   1.000
_cell.length_b   1.000
_cell.length_c   1.000
_cell.angle_alpha   90.00
_cell.angle_beta   90.00
_cell.angle_gamma   90.00
#
_symmetry.space_group_name_H-M   'P 1'
#
loop_
_entity.id
_entity.type
_entity.pdbx_description
1 polymer ?
#
loop_
_entity_poly.entity_id
_entity_poly.type
_entity_poly.pdbx_seq_one_letter_code
_entity_poly.pdbx_strand_id
1 'polypeptide(L)'
;MSTKPVEHGGRGPKELTGMVDLTRDEHGRVRARLLDLVPGRSGETYKTWLAERGEGFRSGVEIATLDPFHGYKNAIDDQLQDARSVLDAFHVVKLATQAVDDVRRRVQQDTTGHRGRRDDPLYRIRNTLRAGEEHLTDRQRARLHAAFTAHDEHLEVELAWRCAQQVRSGYHQDSHAAGRAIAEKIVATLHTCPVPEIARLGATLQRWRSEFLGYFDTNGASNGGTEAVNGLIELHRRIARGLRNRDNYRLRMLLIVGGLPTLTHAQP
;
A
#
# COMPACT_ATOMS: atom_id res chain seq x y z
N MET A 1 7.17 25.68 8.89
CA MET A 1 7.42 26.32 7.58
C MET A 1 6.11 26.40 6.80
N SER A 2 5.73 27.60 6.37
CA SER A 2 4.39 28.00 5.87
C SER A 2 3.89 27.22 4.64
N THR A 3 2.62 26.78 4.68
CA THR A 3 1.85 26.14 3.58
C THR A 3 1.05 27.13 2.74
N LYS A 4 1.16 28.45 3.02
CA LYS A 4 0.44 29.50 2.27
C LYS A 4 0.69 29.39 0.76
N PRO A 5 -0.30 29.76 -0.09
CA PRO A 5 -0.13 29.80 -1.53
C PRO A 5 1.12 30.59 -1.94
N VAL A 6 1.77 30.17 -3.02
CA VAL A 6 3.00 30.82 -3.54
C VAL A 6 2.73 32.28 -3.88
N GLU A 7 1.53 32.56 -4.38
CA GLU A 7 0.99 33.89 -4.71
C GLU A 7 0.97 34.86 -3.52
N HIS A 8 0.92 34.33 -2.29
CA HIS A 8 0.88 35.08 -1.04
C HIS A 8 2.23 35.03 -0.29
N GLY A 9 3.34 34.81 -1.00
CA GLY A 9 4.68 34.71 -0.42
C GLY A 9 4.92 33.45 0.42
N GLY A 10 4.02 32.45 0.30
CA GLY A 10 4.17 31.16 0.95
C GLY A 10 5.02 30.18 0.13
N ARG A 11 5.37 29.03 0.73
CA ARG A 11 6.07 27.96 -0.01
C ARG A 11 5.13 27.01 -0.74
N GLY A 12 3.81 27.15 -0.59
CA GLY A 12 2.75 26.26 -1.11
C GLY A 12 2.68 24.88 -0.40
N PRO A 13 1.72 24.01 -0.78
CA PRO A 13 1.62 22.64 -0.26
C PRO A 13 2.94 21.89 -0.41
N LYS A 14 3.46 21.27 0.65
CA LYS A 14 4.73 20.52 0.61
C LYS A 14 4.60 19.17 -0.10
N GLU A 15 3.38 18.66 -0.17
CA GLU A 15 3.05 17.33 -0.66
C GLU A 15 2.33 17.47 -2.01
N LEU A 16 2.55 16.48 -2.88
CA LEU A 16 1.93 16.37 -4.19
C LEU A 16 1.26 14.99 -4.27
N THR A 17 0.10 14.93 -4.89
CA THR A 17 -0.59 13.69 -5.25
C THR A 17 -0.28 13.37 -6.71
N GLY A 18 0.30 12.19 -6.95
CA GLY A 18 0.47 11.66 -8.30
C GLY A 18 -0.79 10.94 -8.76
N MET A 19 -1.29 11.30 -9.94
CA MET A 19 -2.35 10.57 -10.62
C MET A 19 -1.70 9.64 -11.62
N VAL A 20 -1.88 8.34 -11.44
CA VAL A 20 -1.20 7.33 -12.25
C VAL A 20 -2.23 6.46 -12.94
N ASP A 21 -2.05 6.27 -14.24
CA ASP A 21 -2.81 5.33 -15.03
C ASP A 21 -2.10 3.96 -15.01
N LEU A 22 -2.88 2.94 -14.64
CA LEU A 22 -2.44 1.57 -14.46
C LEU A 22 -3.12 0.62 -15.47
N THR A 23 -3.68 1.16 -16.54
CA THR A 23 -4.34 0.39 -17.61
C THR A 23 -3.40 -0.68 -18.15
N ARG A 24 -3.95 -1.88 -18.34
CA ARG A 24 -3.22 -3.02 -18.90
C ARG A 24 -3.20 -2.94 -20.43
N ASP A 25 -2.09 -3.32 -21.03
CA ASP A 25 -2.02 -3.50 -22.48
C ASP A 25 -2.72 -4.79 -22.93
N GLU A 26 -2.76 -5.03 -24.25
CA GLU A 26 -3.37 -6.22 -24.87
C GLU A 26 -2.78 -7.56 -24.37
N HIS A 27 -1.60 -7.54 -23.74
CA HIS A 27 -0.95 -8.70 -23.14
C HIS A 27 -1.16 -8.77 -21.62
N GLY A 28 -2.04 -7.93 -21.08
CA GLY A 28 -2.35 -7.87 -19.64
C GLY A 28 -1.26 -7.18 -18.80
N ARG A 29 -0.24 -6.58 -19.42
CA ARG A 29 0.88 -5.94 -18.70
C ARG A 29 0.52 -4.51 -18.34
N VAL A 30 0.80 -4.12 -17.09
CA VAL A 30 0.62 -2.73 -16.64
C VAL A 30 1.80 -1.88 -17.13
N ARG A 31 1.51 -0.82 -17.88
CA ARG A 31 2.48 0.22 -18.22
C ARG A 31 2.12 1.50 -17.47
N ALA A 32 2.54 1.55 -16.20
CA ALA A 32 2.23 2.65 -15.32
C ALA A 32 2.72 3.99 -15.91
N ARG A 33 1.82 4.95 -16.04
CA ARG A 33 2.14 6.29 -16.55
C ARG A 33 1.56 7.37 -15.65
N LEU A 34 2.36 8.39 -15.38
CA LEU A 34 1.93 9.56 -14.61
C LEU A 34 1.03 10.44 -15.48
N LEU A 35 -0.23 10.57 -15.11
CA LEU A 35 -1.17 11.49 -15.73
C LEU A 35 -0.98 12.92 -15.20
N ASP A 36 -0.67 13.06 -13.90
CA ASP A 36 -0.51 14.37 -13.29
C ASP A 36 0.21 14.34 -11.93
N LEU A 37 0.74 15.50 -11.51
CA LEU A 37 1.18 15.77 -10.14
C LEU A 37 0.48 17.04 -9.64
N VAL A 38 -0.48 16.84 -8.73
CA VAL A 38 -1.34 17.91 -8.22
C VAL A 38 -0.92 18.31 -6.81
N PRO A 39 -0.85 19.61 -6.47
CA PRO A 39 -0.54 20.06 -5.12
C PRO A 39 -1.56 19.62 -4.07
N GLY A 40 -1.08 19.09 -2.96
CA GLY A 40 -1.91 18.64 -1.84
C GLY A 40 -1.88 17.12 -1.66
N ARG A 41 -2.68 16.64 -0.69
CA ARG A 41 -2.91 15.21 -0.42
C ARG A 41 -4.32 14.95 0.13
N SER A 42 -5.27 15.86 -0.13
CA SER A 42 -6.65 15.74 0.38
C SER A 42 -7.54 15.01 -0.62
N GLY A 43 -8.65 14.46 -0.14
CA GLY A 43 -9.71 13.95 -1.01
C GLY A 43 -10.24 15.03 -1.95
N GLU A 44 -10.29 16.29 -1.49
CA GLU A 44 -10.70 17.43 -2.31
C GLU A 44 -9.77 17.63 -3.53
N THR A 45 -8.45 17.54 -3.35
CA THR A 45 -7.50 17.61 -4.46
C THR A 45 -7.79 16.55 -5.53
N TYR A 46 -8.12 15.32 -5.09
CA TYR A 46 -8.46 14.22 -6.00
C TYR A 46 -9.80 14.47 -6.71
N LYS A 47 -10.80 14.93 -5.97
CA LYS A 47 -12.14 15.26 -6.47
C LYS A 47 -12.12 16.36 -7.52
N THR A 48 -11.46 17.49 -7.25
CA THR A 48 -11.32 18.60 -8.19
C THR A 48 -10.62 18.13 -9.48
N TRP A 49 -9.52 17.39 -9.35
CA TRP A 49 -8.77 16.91 -10.52
C TRP A 49 -9.62 15.97 -11.40
N LEU A 50 -10.39 15.06 -10.80
CA LEU A 50 -11.30 14.19 -11.56
C LEU A 50 -12.41 14.98 -12.26
N ALA A 51 -13.00 15.96 -11.59
CA ALA A 51 -14.05 16.80 -12.16
C ALA A 51 -13.56 17.58 -13.39
N GLU A 52 -12.33 18.11 -13.34
CA GLU A 52 -11.70 18.83 -14.45
C GLU A 52 -11.45 17.98 -15.70
N ARG A 53 -11.39 16.64 -15.58
CA ARG A 53 -11.28 15.73 -16.73
C ARG A 53 -12.59 15.54 -17.49
N GLY A 54 -13.72 15.92 -16.89
CA GLY A 54 -15.04 15.77 -17.49
C GLY A 54 -15.61 14.37 -17.37
N GLU A 55 -16.88 14.24 -17.74
CA GLU A 55 -17.64 12.99 -17.59
C GLU A 55 -17.13 11.84 -18.46
N GLY A 56 -16.77 12.11 -19.72
CA GLY A 56 -16.28 11.07 -20.63
C GLY A 56 -14.97 10.39 -20.17
N PHE A 57 -14.12 11.09 -19.42
CA PHE A 57 -12.96 10.48 -18.78
C PHE A 57 -13.39 9.62 -17.59
N ARG A 58 -14.22 10.18 -16.70
CA ARG A 58 -14.64 9.53 -15.45
C ARG A 58 -15.43 8.24 -15.70
N SER A 59 -16.32 8.22 -16.70
CA SER A 59 -17.09 7.04 -17.08
C SER A 59 -16.26 5.92 -17.69
N GLY A 60 -15.06 6.24 -18.20
CA GLY A 60 -14.11 5.25 -18.71
C GLY A 60 -13.22 4.62 -17.62
N VAL A 61 -13.30 5.08 -16.37
CA VAL A 61 -12.51 4.51 -15.27
C VAL A 61 -13.28 3.33 -14.67
N GLU A 62 -12.81 2.11 -14.95
CA GLU A 62 -13.43 0.89 -14.45
C GLU A 62 -12.91 0.45 -13.07
N ILE A 63 -11.66 0.78 -12.75
CA ILE A 63 -10.98 0.31 -11.53
C ILE A 63 -10.21 1.48 -10.91
N ALA A 64 -10.35 1.66 -9.60
CA ALA A 64 -9.61 2.65 -8.83
C ALA A 64 -8.88 1.98 -7.66
N THR A 65 -7.55 1.85 -7.76
CA THR A 65 -6.72 1.33 -6.66
C THR A 65 -6.39 2.44 -5.67
N LEU A 66 -6.48 2.16 -4.37
CA LEU A 66 -6.23 3.16 -3.33
C LEU A 66 -5.54 2.58 -2.09
N ASP A 67 -4.83 3.46 -1.40
CA ASP A 67 -4.37 3.21 -0.03
C ASP A 67 -5.57 3.33 0.94
N PRO A 68 -5.52 2.70 2.13
CA PRO A 68 -6.61 2.73 3.12
C PRO A 68 -6.72 4.11 3.82
N PHE A 69 -7.05 5.14 3.05
CA PHE A 69 -7.28 6.50 3.48
C PHE A 69 -8.69 6.96 3.05
N HIS A 70 -9.55 7.25 4.03
CA HIS A 70 -10.96 7.59 3.78
C HIS A 70 -11.15 8.81 2.87
N GLY A 71 -10.21 9.77 2.87
CA GLY A 71 -10.31 10.92 1.97
C GLY A 71 -10.29 10.56 0.49
N TYR A 72 -9.49 9.55 0.10
CA TYR A 72 -9.48 9.07 -1.29
C TYR A 72 -10.73 8.26 -1.62
N LYS A 73 -11.21 7.44 -0.66
CA LYS A 73 -12.43 6.66 -0.87
C LYS A 73 -13.64 7.54 -1.15
N ASN A 74 -13.86 8.57 -0.35
CA ASN A 74 -14.96 9.50 -0.56
C ASN A 74 -14.87 10.19 -1.93
N ALA A 75 -13.66 10.56 -2.36
CA ALA A 75 -13.48 11.19 -3.66
C ALA A 75 -13.72 10.22 -4.83
N ILE A 76 -13.37 8.95 -4.68
CA ILE A 76 -13.71 7.90 -5.65
C ILE A 76 -15.22 7.67 -5.69
N ASP A 77 -15.88 7.50 -4.53
CA ASP A 77 -17.33 7.28 -4.48
C ASP A 77 -18.13 8.44 -5.08
N ASP A 78 -17.69 9.68 -4.83
CA ASP A 78 -18.34 10.89 -5.34
C ASP A 78 -18.15 11.10 -6.85
N GLN A 79 -17.05 10.62 -7.44
CA GLN A 79 -16.65 11.01 -8.80
C GLN A 79 -16.59 9.83 -9.79
N LEU A 80 -16.46 8.60 -9.30
CA LEU A 80 -16.24 7.37 -10.06
C LEU A 80 -17.19 6.27 -9.55
N GLN A 81 -18.49 6.57 -9.50
CA GLN A 81 -19.50 5.67 -8.90
C GLN A 81 -19.50 4.25 -9.48
N ASP A 82 -19.14 4.10 -10.75
CA ASP A 82 -19.15 2.82 -11.48
C ASP A 82 -17.80 2.08 -11.38
N ALA A 83 -16.76 2.74 -10.83
CA ALA A 83 -15.44 2.15 -10.72
C ALA A 83 -15.34 1.18 -9.55
N ARG A 84 -14.76 0.00 -9.78
CA ARG A 84 -14.42 -0.94 -8.73
C ARG A 84 -13.23 -0.42 -7.92
N SER A 85 -13.49 0.01 -6.69
CA SER A 85 -12.45 0.39 -5.74
C SER A 85 -11.68 -0.85 -5.24
N VAL A 86 -10.36 -0.74 -5.18
CA VAL A 86 -9.45 -1.84 -4.76
C VAL A 86 -8.45 -1.34 -3.75
N LEU A 87 -8.39 -1.97 -2.57
CA LEU A 87 -7.32 -1.69 -1.61
C LEU A 87 -5.99 -2.24 -2.12
N ASP A 88 -4.95 -1.42 -1.99
CA ASP A 88 -3.61 -1.82 -2.35
C ASP A 88 -3.09 -2.98 -1.48
N ALA A 89 -2.71 -4.09 -2.14
CA ALA A 89 -2.23 -5.30 -1.50
C ALA A 89 -0.95 -5.07 -0.68
N PHE A 90 -0.05 -4.20 -1.16
CA PHE A 90 1.17 -3.87 -0.42
C PHE A 90 0.83 -3.17 0.91
N HIS A 91 -0.08 -2.19 0.89
CA HIS A 91 -0.53 -1.52 2.11
C HIS A 91 -1.25 -2.48 3.07
N VAL A 92 -2.06 -3.41 2.57
CA VAL A 92 -2.71 -4.43 3.40
C VAL A 92 -1.67 -5.35 4.09
N VAL A 93 -0.70 -5.87 3.33
CA VAL A 93 0.37 -6.72 3.88
C VAL A 93 1.27 -5.93 4.85
N LYS A 94 1.53 -4.66 4.56
CA LYS A 94 2.27 -3.75 5.44
C LYS A 94 1.54 -3.51 6.77
N LEU A 95 0.22 -3.32 6.74
CA LEU A 95 -0.61 -3.20 7.96
C LEU A 95 -0.56 -4.49 8.78
N ALA A 96 -0.67 -5.66 8.14
CA ALA A 96 -0.56 -6.93 8.83
C ALA A 96 0.82 -7.14 9.47
N THR A 97 1.89 -6.82 8.74
CA THR A 97 3.28 -6.90 9.23
C THR A 97 3.52 -5.94 10.40
N GLN A 98 2.95 -4.73 10.33
CA GLN A 98 3.02 -3.76 11.43
C GLN A 98 2.31 -4.28 12.68
N ALA A 99 1.16 -4.94 12.53
CA ALA A 99 0.46 -5.56 13.66
C ALA A 99 1.34 -6.60 14.37
N VAL A 100 2.06 -7.46 13.63
CA VAL A 100 3.05 -8.40 14.22
C VAL A 100 4.13 -7.67 15.00
N ASP A 101 4.68 -6.60 14.43
CA ASP A 101 5.70 -5.79 15.08
C ASP A 101 5.20 -5.13 16.37
N ASP A 102 3.94 -4.73 16.42
CA ASP A 102 3.32 -4.10 17.58
C ASP A 102 3.02 -5.14 18.68
N VAL A 103 2.49 -6.31 18.34
CA VAL A 103 2.32 -7.43 19.29
C VAL A 103 3.66 -7.83 19.87
N ARG A 104 4.68 -8.02 19.02
CA ARG A 104 6.03 -8.38 19.45
C ARG A 104 6.61 -7.34 20.42
N ARG A 105 6.43 -6.04 20.15
CA ARG A 105 6.91 -4.96 21.04
C ARG A 105 6.18 -4.96 22.37
N ARG A 106 4.84 -5.13 22.36
CA ARG A 106 4.03 -5.18 23.58
C ARG A 106 4.41 -6.37 24.44
N VAL A 107 4.31 -7.59 23.91
CA VAL A 107 4.65 -8.83 24.62
C VAL A 107 6.07 -8.76 25.18
N GLN A 108 7.03 -8.29 24.37
CA GLN A 108 8.40 -8.15 24.85
C GLN A 108 8.53 -7.13 25.99
N GLN A 109 7.87 -5.97 25.89
CA GLN A 109 7.88 -4.98 26.95
C GLN A 109 7.25 -5.52 28.24
N ASP A 110 6.15 -6.29 28.11
CA ASP A 110 5.40 -6.86 29.24
C ASP A 110 6.21 -7.96 29.93
N THR A 111 6.92 -8.82 29.19
CA THR A 111 7.70 -9.93 29.76
C THR A 111 9.09 -9.52 30.25
N THR A 112 9.72 -8.52 29.64
CA THR A 112 11.13 -8.16 29.93
C THR A 112 11.31 -6.77 30.56
N GLY A 113 10.27 -5.94 30.61
CA GLY A 113 10.35 -4.56 31.09
C GLY A 113 11.04 -3.59 30.13
N HIS A 114 11.41 -4.03 28.92
CA HIS A 114 12.07 -3.19 27.92
C HIS A 114 11.74 -3.55 26.46
N ARG A 115 11.97 -2.60 25.55
CA ARG A 115 11.54 -2.70 24.15
C ARG A 115 12.30 -3.73 23.29
N GLY A 116 13.47 -4.19 23.70
CA GLY A 116 14.42 -4.81 22.77
C GLY A 116 15.88 -4.89 23.21
N ARG A 117 16.40 -6.07 23.55
CA ARG A 117 17.83 -6.34 23.70
C ARG A 117 18.30 -7.50 22.83
N ARG A 118 19.61 -7.54 22.57
CA ARG A 118 20.24 -8.52 21.65
C ARG A 118 19.93 -9.97 22.00
N ASP A 119 19.79 -10.28 23.27
CA ASP A 119 19.65 -11.65 23.76
C ASP A 119 18.18 -12.09 23.89
N ASP A 120 17.24 -11.15 23.80
CA ASP A 120 15.81 -11.44 23.90
C ASP A 120 15.33 -12.28 22.71
N PRO A 121 14.62 -13.41 22.94
CA PRO A 121 14.19 -14.30 21.87
C PRO A 121 13.39 -13.58 20.76
N LEU A 122 12.41 -12.74 21.15
CA LEU A 122 11.57 -11.99 20.20
C LEU A 122 12.35 -10.92 19.43
N TYR A 123 13.32 -10.25 20.06
CA TYR A 123 14.13 -9.24 19.39
C TYR A 123 15.04 -9.87 18.32
N ARG A 124 15.53 -11.08 18.60
CA ARG A 124 16.41 -11.85 17.72
C ARG A 124 15.73 -12.34 16.44
N ILE A 125 14.40 -12.40 16.40
CA ILE A 125 13.61 -12.85 15.23
C ILE A 125 12.88 -11.72 14.51
N ARG A 126 12.99 -10.46 14.96
CA ARG A 126 12.22 -9.31 14.41
C ARG A 126 12.25 -9.17 12.89
N ASN A 127 13.37 -9.48 12.25
CA ASN A 127 13.50 -9.39 10.79
C ASN A 127 12.88 -10.62 10.10
N THR A 128 13.02 -11.79 10.70
CA THR A 128 12.44 -13.05 10.20
C THR A 128 10.91 -13.01 10.25
N LEU A 129 10.33 -12.36 11.25
CA LEU A 129 8.87 -12.16 11.37
C LEU A 129 8.26 -11.40 10.18
N ARG A 130 9.06 -10.61 9.44
CA ARG A 130 8.60 -9.84 8.28
C ARG A 130 8.71 -10.61 6.96
N ALA A 131 9.38 -11.76 6.97
CA ALA A 131 9.53 -12.57 5.77
C ALA A 131 8.28 -13.43 5.53
N GLY A 132 8.02 -13.71 4.27
CA GLY A 132 7.07 -14.73 3.85
C GLY A 132 7.49 -16.12 4.31
N GLU A 133 6.55 -16.91 4.79
CA GLU A 133 6.80 -18.28 5.25
C GLU A 133 7.48 -19.15 4.19
N GLU A 134 7.12 -19.01 2.92
CA GLU A 134 7.69 -19.72 1.78
C GLU A 134 9.14 -19.32 1.46
N HIS A 135 9.60 -18.18 1.98
CA HIS A 135 10.99 -17.73 1.85
C HIS A 135 11.85 -18.09 3.06
N LEU A 136 11.26 -18.71 4.09
CA LEU A 136 12.02 -19.13 5.26
C LEU A 136 12.83 -20.38 4.95
N THR A 137 14.07 -20.38 5.41
CA THR A 137 14.91 -21.58 5.52
C THR A 137 14.52 -22.41 6.74
N ASP A 138 14.88 -23.69 6.76
CA ASP A 138 14.63 -24.56 7.93
C ASP A 138 15.27 -24.00 9.21
N ARG A 139 16.47 -23.42 9.08
CA ARG A 139 17.15 -22.75 10.20
C ARG A 139 16.36 -21.56 10.72
N GLN A 140 15.73 -20.78 9.85
CA GLN A 140 14.88 -19.65 10.26
C GLN A 140 13.58 -20.13 10.90
N ARG A 141 12.95 -21.18 10.35
CA ARG A 141 11.77 -21.83 10.96
C ARG A 141 12.07 -22.34 12.36
N ALA A 142 13.17 -23.08 12.53
CA ALA A 142 13.60 -23.57 13.84
C ALA A 142 13.86 -22.42 14.84
N ARG A 143 14.43 -21.30 14.36
CA ARG A 143 14.66 -20.11 15.20
C ARG A 143 13.37 -19.40 15.59
N LEU A 144 12.38 -19.33 14.69
CA LEU A 144 11.04 -18.80 15.02
C LEU A 144 10.39 -19.67 16.08
N HIS A 145 10.35 -20.98 15.86
CA HIS A 145 9.79 -21.93 16.82
C HIS A 145 10.44 -21.81 18.19
N ALA A 146 11.77 -21.86 18.27
CA ALA A 146 12.49 -21.72 19.54
C ALA A 146 12.22 -20.39 20.25
N ALA A 147 11.98 -19.31 19.51
CA ALA A 147 11.61 -18.02 20.10
C ALA A 147 10.15 -17.99 20.57
N PHE A 148 9.22 -18.60 19.82
CA PHE A 148 7.81 -18.70 20.21
C PHE A 148 7.59 -19.60 21.42
N THR A 149 8.37 -20.67 21.57
CA THR A 149 8.25 -21.59 22.71
C THR A 149 9.12 -21.20 23.91
N ALA A 150 9.79 -20.05 23.88
CA ALA A 150 10.66 -19.62 24.98
C ALA A 150 9.87 -19.21 26.23
N HIS A 151 8.68 -18.64 26.04
CA HIS A 151 7.78 -18.18 27.10
C HIS A 151 6.33 -18.32 26.61
N ASP A 152 5.40 -18.68 27.50
CA ASP A 152 3.99 -18.91 27.13
C ASP A 152 3.33 -17.65 26.56
N GLU A 153 3.74 -16.47 27.03
CA GLU A 153 3.26 -15.16 26.56
C GLU A 153 3.62 -14.90 25.09
N HIS A 154 4.64 -15.58 24.55
CA HIS A 154 5.03 -15.42 23.15
C HIS A 154 4.03 -16.06 22.17
N LEU A 155 3.07 -16.85 22.66
CA LEU A 155 1.97 -17.39 21.87
C LEU A 155 1.21 -16.29 21.11
N GLU A 156 1.04 -15.11 21.71
CA GLU A 156 0.40 -13.97 21.05
C GLU A 156 1.17 -13.52 19.80
N VAL A 157 2.51 -13.54 19.85
CA VAL A 157 3.37 -13.16 18.73
C VAL A 157 3.31 -14.20 17.63
N GLU A 158 3.30 -15.49 17.99
CA GLU A 158 3.12 -16.57 17.03
C GLU A 158 1.78 -16.47 16.31
N LEU A 159 0.69 -16.28 17.07
CA LEU A 159 -0.65 -16.11 16.52
C LEU A 159 -0.70 -14.91 15.57
N ALA A 160 -0.15 -13.77 15.99
CA ALA A 160 -0.08 -12.58 15.17
C ALA A 160 0.68 -12.83 13.86
N TRP A 161 1.84 -13.51 13.94
CA TRP A 161 2.62 -13.87 12.77
C TRP A 161 1.84 -14.77 11.81
N ARG A 162 1.17 -15.82 12.32
CA ARG A 162 0.32 -16.71 11.51
C ARG A 162 -0.83 -15.94 10.83
N CYS A 163 -1.48 -15.02 11.52
CA CYS A 163 -2.51 -14.16 10.92
C CYS A 163 -1.94 -13.29 9.79
N ALA A 164 -0.75 -12.71 9.96
CA ALA A 164 -0.11 -11.93 8.91
C ALA A 164 0.32 -12.79 7.71
N GLN A 165 0.81 -14.01 7.94
CA GLN A 165 1.08 -14.97 6.86
C GLN A 165 -0.19 -15.36 6.11
N GLN A 166 -1.32 -15.52 6.81
CA GLN A 166 -2.62 -15.77 6.17
C GLN A 166 -3.08 -14.61 5.29
N VAL A 167 -2.90 -13.36 5.75
CA VAL A 167 -3.17 -12.17 4.91
C VAL A 167 -2.33 -12.20 3.64
N ARG A 168 -1.03 -12.52 3.77
CA ARG A 168 -0.12 -12.60 2.63
C ARG A 168 -0.50 -13.75 1.69
N SER A 169 -0.85 -14.93 2.22
CA SER A 169 -1.17 -16.10 1.41
C SER A 169 -2.41 -15.87 0.53
N GLY A 170 -3.36 -15.04 0.97
CA GLY A 170 -4.50 -14.62 0.14
C GLY A 170 -4.10 -14.05 -1.22
N TYR A 171 -2.97 -13.34 -1.31
CA TYR A 171 -2.46 -12.74 -2.55
C TYR A 171 -1.54 -13.67 -3.37
N HIS A 172 -1.17 -14.83 -2.83
CA HIS A 172 -0.21 -15.76 -3.43
C HIS A 172 -0.85 -17.14 -3.73
N GLN A 173 -2.15 -17.16 -4.01
CA GLN A 173 -2.86 -18.37 -4.45
C GLN A 173 -2.80 -18.53 -5.98
N ASP A 174 -2.93 -19.77 -6.45
CA ASP A 174 -2.96 -20.10 -7.89
C ASP A 174 -4.19 -19.54 -8.61
N SER A 175 -5.24 -19.18 -7.86
CA SER A 175 -6.45 -18.56 -8.41
C SER A 175 -7.00 -17.47 -7.51
N HIS A 176 -7.65 -16.47 -8.11
CA HIS A 176 -8.35 -15.42 -7.38
C HIS A 176 -9.50 -15.95 -6.52
N ALA A 177 -10.16 -17.04 -6.93
CA ALA A 177 -11.20 -17.67 -6.12
C ALA A 177 -10.65 -18.25 -4.80
N ALA A 178 -9.51 -18.93 -4.85
CA ALA A 178 -8.84 -19.44 -3.65
C ALA A 178 -8.35 -18.29 -2.75
N GLY A 179 -7.74 -17.25 -3.34
CA GLY A 179 -7.32 -16.06 -2.61
C GLY A 179 -8.50 -15.32 -1.94
N ARG A 180 -9.61 -15.21 -2.65
CA ARG A 180 -10.85 -14.62 -2.14
C ARG A 180 -11.39 -15.38 -0.94
N ALA A 181 -11.42 -16.71 -0.98
CA ALA A 181 -11.89 -17.52 0.14
C ALA A 181 -11.07 -17.26 1.42
N ILE A 182 -9.75 -17.08 1.28
CA ILE A 182 -8.86 -16.70 2.40
C ILE A 182 -9.19 -15.29 2.89
N ALA A 183 -9.37 -14.32 1.98
CA ALA A 183 -9.71 -12.94 2.30
C ALA A 183 -11.07 -12.82 3.02
N GLU A 184 -12.09 -13.55 2.57
CA GLU A 184 -13.40 -13.58 3.21
C GLU A 184 -13.33 -14.17 4.62
N LYS A 185 -12.55 -15.24 4.81
CA LYS A 185 -12.26 -15.81 6.13
C LYS A 185 -11.58 -14.79 7.04
N ILE A 186 -10.55 -14.10 6.55
CA ILE A 186 -9.85 -13.04 7.29
C ILE A 186 -10.81 -11.97 7.80
N VAL A 187 -11.68 -11.45 6.91
CA VAL A 187 -12.66 -10.44 7.27
C VAL A 187 -13.65 -10.97 8.32
N ALA A 188 -14.07 -12.24 8.19
CA ALA A 188 -15.01 -12.86 9.09
C ALA A 188 -14.43 -13.15 10.49
N THR A 189 -13.12 -13.38 10.62
CA THR A 189 -12.56 -13.92 11.87
C THR A 189 -11.55 -13.01 12.59
N LEU A 190 -10.76 -12.19 11.89
CA LEU A 190 -9.66 -11.48 12.57
C LEU A 190 -10.13 -10.44 13.58
N HIS A 191 -11.31 -9.83 13.38
CA HIS A 191 -11.84 -8.79 14.27
C HIS A 191 -12.21 -9.32 15.67
N THR A 192 -12.39 -10.63 15.83
CA THR A 192 -12.67 -11.29 17.12
C THR A 192 -11.43 -11.93 17.75
N CYS A 193 -10.23 -11.67 17.21
CA CYS A 193 -8.99 -12.24 17.74
C CYS A 193 -8.75 -11.75 19.18
N PRO A 194 -8.33 -12.63 20.12
CA PRO A 194 -8.02 -12.20 21.49
C PRO A 194 -6.80 -11.26 21.56
N VAL A 195 -5.92 -11.28 20.56
CA VAL A 195 -4.76 -10.37 20.47
C VAL A 195 -5.24 -9.01 19.96
N PRO A 196 -5.19 -7.94 20.77
CA PRO A 196 -5.84 -6.66 20.44
C PRO A 196 -5.36 -6.02 19.15
N GLU A 197 -4.07 -6.13 18.82
CA GLU A 197 -3.49 -5.62 17.57
C GLU A 197 -4.11 -6.30 16.34
N ILE A 198 -4.36 -7.61 16.42
CA ILE A 198 -4.94 -8.40 15.34
C ILE A 198 -6.44 -8.14 15.24
N ALA A 199 -7.14 -7.96 16.35
CA ALA A 199 -8.54 -7.50 16.34
C ALA A 199 -8.68 -6.15 15.63
N ARG A 200 -7.78 -5.19 15.91
CA ARG A 200 -7.74 -3.89 15.23
C ARG A 200 -7.47 -4.01 13.73
N LEU A 201 -6.54 -4.89 13.33
CA LEU A 201 -6.30 -5.20 11.91
C LEU A 201 -7.58 -5.76 11.27
N GLY A 202 -8.22 -6.74 11.90
CA GLY A 202 -9.46 -7.34 11.41
C GLY A 202 -10.59 -6.33 11.27
N ALA A 203 -10.81 -5.47 12.27
CA ALA A 203 -11.80 -4.40 12.20
C ALA A 203 -11.52 -3.40 11.07
N THR A 204 -10.24 -3.14 10.79
CA THR A 204 -9.83 -2.31 9.64
C THR A 204 -10.20 -3.01 8.33
N LEU A 205 -9.82 -4.28 8.14
CA LEU A 205 -10.14 -5.03 6.92
C LEU A 205 -11.65 -5.24 6.73
N GLN A 206 -12.41 -5.35 7.82
CA GLN A 206 -13.87 -5.43 7.77
C GLN A 206 -14.49 -4.11 7.32
N ARG A 207 -13.98 -2.97 7.80
CA ARG A 207 -14.42 -1.64 7.35
C ARG A 207 -14.18 -1.44 5.85
N TRP A 208 -13.07 -1.97 5.35
CA TRP A 208 -12.67 -1.92 3.94
C TRP A 208 -13.00 -3.21 3.18
N ARG A 209 -14.00 -3.97 3.63
CA ARG A 209 -14.29 -5.32 3.09
C ARG A 209 -14.47 -5.29 1.58
N SER A 210 -15.27 -4.34 1.09
CA SER A 210 -15.59 -4.25 -0.34
C SER A 210 -14.31 -4.06 -1.15
N GLU A 211 -13.47 -3.10 -0.76
CA GLU A 211 -12.25 -2.72 -1.48
C GLU A 211 -11.15 -3.77 -1.33
N PHE A 212 -11.04 -4.41 -0.16
CA PHE A 212 -10.13 -5.52 0.08
C PHE A 212 -10.44 -6.71 -0.83
N LEU A 213 -11.73 -7.06 -0.98
CA LEU A 213 -12.14 -8.13 -1.89
C LEU A 213 -12.04 -7.72 -3.37
N GLY A 214 -12.02 -6.41 -3.66
CA GLY A 214 -11.91 -5.87 -5.02
C GLY A 214 -10.66 -6.34 -5.77
N TYR A 215 -9.56 -6.65 -5.07
CA TYR A 215 -8.37 -7.23 -5.70
C TYR A 215 -8.69 -8.52 -6.46
N PHE A 216 -9.55 -9.37 -5.88
CA PHE A 216 -9.93 -10.66 -6.46
C PHE A 216 -10.98 -10.53 -7.56
N ASP A 217 -11.75 -9.44 -7.57
CA ASP A 217 -12.76 -9.13 -8.60
C ASP A 217 -12.14 -8.51 -9.86
N THR A 218 -10.94 -7.95 -9.75
CA THR A 218 -10.30 -7.10 -10.78
C THR A 218 -9.09 -7.74 -11.42
N ASN A 219 -8.97 -9.07 -11.33
CA ASN A 219 -7.82 -9.81 -11.83
C ASN A 219 -6.48 -9.27 -11.27
N GLY A 220 -6.47 -8.97 -9.97
CA GLY A 220 -5.28 -8.54 -9.24
C GLY A 220 -4.83 -7.11 -9.52
N ALA A 221 -5.76 -6.18 -9.75
CA ALA A 221 -5.42 -4.75 -9.82
C ALA A 221 -4.73 -4.31 -8.52
N SER A 222 -3.63 -3.57 -8.63
CA SER A 222 -2.85 -3.11 -7.48
C SER A 222 -2.20 -1.76 -7.74
N ASN A 223 -1.87 -1.05 -6.67
CA ASN A 223 -1.22 0.26 -6.75
C ASN A 223 0.30 0.16 -7.01
N GLY A 224 0.82 -1.05 -7.30
CA GLY A 224 2.27 -1.29 -7.45
C GLY A 224 2.93 -0.47 -8.57
N GLY A 225 2.19 -0.19 -9.65
CA GLY A 225 2.68 0.69 -10.71
C GLY A 225 2.88 2.14 -10.25
N THR A 226 2.02 2.62 -9.35
CA THR A 226 2.15 3.95 -8.73
C THR A 226 3.39 4.03 -7.85
N GLU A 227 3.72 2.98 -7.10
CA GLU A 227 4.95 2.92 -6.32
C GLU A 227 6.21 2.92 -7.20
N ALA A 228 6.19 2.23 -8.34
CA ALA A 228 7.26 2.30 -9.32
C ALA A 228 7.43 3.73 -9.88
N VAL A 229 6.32 4.40 -10.19
CA VAL A 229 6.32 5.81 -10.62
C VAL A 229 6.85 6.72 -9.50
N ASN A 230 6.43 6.54 -8.26
CA ASN A 230 6.95 7.29 -7.10
C ASN A 230 8.46 7.10 -6.95
N GLY A 231 8.96 5.86 -7.10
CA GLY A 231 10.40 5.57 -7.07
C GLY A 231 11.17 6.33 -8.16
N LEU A 232 10.66 6.38 -9.38
CA LEU A 232 11.25 7.14 -10.49
C LEU A 232 11.22 8.65 -10.23
N ILE A 233 10.13 9.16 -9.67
CA ILE A 233 10.00 10.57 -9.26
C ILE A 233 11.05 10.93 -8.19
N GLU A 234 11.20 10.09 -7.15
CA GLU A 234 12.19 10.30 -6.09
C GLU A 234 13.63 10.23 -6.62
N LEU A 235 13.92 9.28 -7.52
CA LEU A 235 15.22 9.16 -8.17
C LEU A 235 15.60 10.46 -8.90
N HIS A 236 14.69 10.97 -9.74
CA HIS A 236 14.97 12.19 -10.50
C HIS A 236 15.06 13.44 -9.62
N ARG A 237 14.29 13.49 -8.53
CA ARG A 237 14.42 14.56 -7.54
C ARG A 237 15.82 14.58 -6.92
N ARG A 238 16.39 13.40 -6.62
CA ARG A 238 17.78 13.26 -6.12
C ARG A 238 18.81 13.69 -7.16
N ILE A 239 18.67 13.25 -8.41
CA ILE A 239 19.56 13.63 -9.52
C ILE A 239 19.58 15.15 -9.72
N ALA A 240 18.41 15.78 -9.72
CA ALA A 240 18.28 17.23 -9.90
C ALA A 240 18.76 18.07 -8.70
N ARG A 241 19.10 17.45 -7.57
CA ARG A 241 19.41 18.11 -6.28
C ARG A 241 18.33 19.11 -5.84
N GLY A 242 17.08 18.76 -6.12
CA GLY A 242 15.90 19.58 -5.84
C GLY A 242 15.52 20.53 -6.99
N LEU A 243 14.22 20.79 -7.10
CA LEU A 243 13.65 21.70 -8.08
C LEU A 243 12.87 22.79 -7.34
N ARG A 244 13.13 24.06 -7.67
CA ARG A 244 12.56 25.22 -6.96
C ARG A 244 11.21 25.66 -7.53
N ASN A 245 11.02 25.49 -8.83
CA ASN A 245 9.77 25.81 -9.52
C ASN A 245 8.93 24.53 -9.67
N ARG A 246 7.66 24.61 -9.25
CA ARG A 246 6.73 23.47 -9.19
C ARG A 246 6.23 23.05 -10.57
N ASP A 247 5.97 23.99 -11.46
CA ASP A 247 5.49 23.71 -12.81
C ASP A 247 6.60 23.00 -13.60
N ASN A 248 7.83 23.48 -13.48
CA ASN A 248 9.00 22.80 -14.06
C ASN A 248 9.20 21.41 -13.46
N TYR A 249 8.94 21.25 -12.16
CA TYR A 249 8.97 19.93 -11.51
C TYR A 249 7.92 18.99 -12.10
N ARG A 250 6.66 19.43 -12.15
CA ARG A 250 5.53 18.69 -12.72
C ARG A 250 5.79 18.29 -14.18
N LEU A 251 6.15 19.25 -15.04
CA LEU A 251 6.43 19.02 -16.46
C LEU A 251 7.59 18.03 -16.67
N ARG A 252 8.67 18.14 -15.88
CA ARG A 252 9.77 17.17 -15.95
C ARG A 252 9.32 15.77 -15.56
N MET A 253 8.56 15.63 -14.48
CA MET A 253 8.08 14.31 -14.07
C MET A 253 7.15 13.73 -15.15
N LEU A 254 6.24 14.52 -15.72
CA LEU A 254 5.40 14.10 -16.84
C LEU A 254 6.22 13.67 -18.06
N LEU A 255 7.32 14.37 -18.37
CA LEU A 255 8.21 13.97 -19.46
C LEU A 255 8.89 12.61 -19.22
N ILE A 256 9.28 12.34 -17.97
CA ILE A 256 10.04 11.13 -17.60
C ILE A 256 9.12 9.92 -17.46
N VAL A 257 7.99 10.07 -16.76
CA VAL A 257 7.11 8.96 -16.34
C VAL A 257 5.72 9.04 -16.95
N GLY A 258 5.39 10.04 -17.77
CA GLY A 258 4.05 10.19 -18.37
C GLY A 258 3.78 9.29 -19.58
N GLY A 259 4.74 8.44 -19.97
CA GLY A 259 4.54 7.48 -21.06
C GLY A 259 4.40 8.14 -22.43
N LEU A 260 5.00 9.32 -22.64
CA LEU A 260 5.08 9.94 -23.95
C LEU A 260 5.79 9.01 -24.93
N PRO A 261 5.27 8.82 -26.16
CA PRO A 261 5.98 8.07 -27.18
C PRO A 261 7.37 8.69 -27.36
N THR A 262 8.43 7.89 -27.21
CA THR A 262 9.73 8.32 -27.69
C THR A 262 9.59 8.54 -29.19
N LEU A 263 9.82 9.76 -29.66
CA LEU A 263 10.00 10.02 -31.08
C LEU A 263 11.18 9.17 -31.54
N THR A 264 10.92 7.96 -32.03
CA THR A 264 11.86 7.27 -32.88
C THR A 264 12.06 8.17 -34.07
N HIS A 265 13.22 8.83 -34.14
CA HIS A 265 13.65 9.48 -35.35
C HIS A 265 13.51 8.45 -36.46
N ALA A 266 12.55 8.67 -37.37
CA ALA A 266 12.57 8.00 -38.65
C ALA A 266 13.95 8.29 -39.23
N GLN A 267 14.78 7.25 -39.33
CA GLN A 267 16.03 7.38 -40.05
C GLN A 267 15.66 7.75 -41.50
N PRO A 268 16.33 8.76 -42.08
CA PRO A 268 16.04 9.24 -43.43
C PRO A 268 16.25 8.16 -44.48
#